data_AF-A0A0L8MA89-F1
#
_entry.id   AF-A0A0L8MA89-F1
#
_cell.length_a   1.000
_cell.length_b   1.000
_cell.length_c   1.000
_cell.angle_alpha   90.00
_cell.angle_beta   90.00
_cell.angle_gamma   90.00
#
_symmetry.space_group_name_H-M   'P 1'
#
loop_
_entity.id
_entity.type
_entity.pdbx_description
1 polymer ?
#
loop_
_entity_poly.entity_id
_entity_poly.type
_entity_poly.pdbx_seq_one_letter_code
_entity_poly.pdbx_strand_id
1 'polypeptide(L)'
;MRCVIARFPFDLTKSGVLESMKGVKPEPVVGESVTIGRRVYPVKQVGQVVTRQDRRDFSAGEVVRAMTMLGFTCHGLPQAPAAPAPALTPFQRASVMLGAPAPESVSV
;
A
#
# COMPACT_ATOMS: atom_id res chain seq x y z
N MET A 1 -5.24 -12.40 2.28
CA MET A 1 -4.22 -11.51 2.86
C MET A 1 -4.94 -10.30 3.41
N ARG A 2 -4.72 -9.97 4.68
CA ARG A 2 -5.31 -8.76 5.28
C ARG A 2 -4.38 -7.57 5.02
N CYS A 3 -4.91 -6.47 4.50
CA CYS A 3 -4.18 -5.23 4.26
C CYS A 3 -5.01 -4.02 4.68
N VAL A 4 -4.37 -2.88 4.90
CA VAL A 4 -5.06 -1.63 5.22
C VAL A 4 -4.94 -0.68 4.03
N ILE A 5 -6.07 -0.21 3.52
CA ILE A 5 -6.17 0.79 2.45
C ILE A 5 -7.17 1.85 2.92
N ALA A 6 -6.84 3.14 2.74
CA ALA A 6 -7.71 4.23 3.19
C ALA A 6 -8.01 4.17 4.71
N ARG A 7 -7.07 3.65 5.51
CA ARG A 7 -7.22 3.42 6.97
C ARG A 7 -8.22 2.32 7.36
N PHE A 8 -8.78 1.59 6.39
CA PHE A 8 -9.69 0.46 6.65
C PHE A 8 -9.03 -0.89 6.33
N PRO A 9 -9.30 -1.93 7.13
CA PRO A 9 -8.82 -3.28 6.84
C PRO A 9 -9.63 -3.94 5.72
N PHE A 10 -8.94 -4.62 4.81
CA PHE A 10 -9.50 -5.41 3.72
C PHE A 10 -8.85 -6.79 3.64
N ASP A 11 -9.65 -7.81 3.37
CA ASP A 11 -9.17 -9.15 3.05
C ASP A 11 -9.14 -9.34 1.53
N LEU A 12 -7.96 -9.19 0.95
CA LEU A 12 -7.75 -9.33 -0.49
C LEU A 12 -7.09 -10.67 -0.81
N THR A 13 -7.44 -11.20 -1.97
CA THR A 13 -6.83 -12.38 -2.58
C THR A 13 -6.47 -12.09 -4.02
N LYS A 14 -5.46 -12.78 -4.55
CA LYS A 14 -5.03 -12.61 -5.94
C LYS A 14 -6.16 -12.92 -6.93
N SER A 15 -6.91 -13.99 -6.69
CA SER A 15 -8.09 -14.36 -7.47
C SER A 15 -9.20 -13.32 -7.37
N GLY A 16 -9.48 -12.80 -6.16
CA GLY A 16 -10.49 -11.76 -5.96
C GLY A 16 -10.20 -10.47 -6.74
N VAL A 17 -8.92 -10.08 -6.82
CA VAL A 17 -8.48 -8.94 -7.65
C VAL A 17 -8.70 -9.24 -9.14
N LEU A 18 -8.32 -10.43 -9.62
CA LEU A 18 -8.50 -10.82 -11.02
C LEU A 18 -9.98 -10.81 -11.44
N GLU A 19 -10.86 -11.36 -10.60
CA GLU A 19 -12.30 -11.38 -10.84
C GLU A 19 -12.89 -9.97 -10.83
N SER A 20 -12.52 -9.14 -9.85
CA SER A 20 -13.03 -7.75 -9.74
C SER A 20 -12.62 -6.89 -10.93
N MET A 21 -11.45 -7.14 -11.52
CA MET A 21 -10.94 -6.40 -12.67
C MET A 21 -11.44 -6.93 -14.02
N LYS A 22 -12.25 -8.00 -14.04
CA LYS A 22 -12.77 -8.58 -15.27
C LYS A 22 -13.74 -7.60 -15.95
N GLY A 23 -13.51 -7.32 -17.23
CA GLY A 23 -14.33 -6.38 -18.01
C GLY A 23 -14.04 -4.89 -17.71
N VAL A 24 -13.14 -4.59 -16.77
CA VAL A 24 -12.75 -3.20 -16.50
C VAL A 24 -11.83 -2.70 -17.61
N LYS A 25 -12.20 -1.58 -18.23
CA LYS A 25 -11.37 -0.92 -19.25
C LYS A 25 -10.20 -0.20 -18.57
N PRO A 26 -8.94 -0.44 -18.99
CA PRO A 26 -7.80 0.32 -18.48
C PRO A 26 -7.94 1.81 -18.80
N GLU A 27 -7.69 2.65 -17.81
CA GLU A 27 -7.49 4.08 -17.99
C GLU A 27 -6.06 4.39 -18.46
N PRO A 28 -5.81 5.58 -19.04
CA PRO A 28 -4.48 6.02 -19.39
C PRO A 28 -3.53 5.97 -18.19
N VAL A 29 -2.36 5.35 -18.37
CA VAL A 29 -1.34 5.23 -17.33
C VAL A 29 -0.49 6.50 -17.32
N VAL A 30 -0.57 7.26 -16.23
CA VAL A 30 0.17 8.53 -16.03
C VAL A 30 1.19 8.42 -14.87
N GLY A 31 1.30 7.25 -14.23
CA GLY A 31 2.17 7.04 -13.07
C GLY A 31 2.26 5.58 -12.66
N GLU A 32 2.21 5.31 -11.36
CA GLU A 32 2.22 3.94 -10.81
C GLU A 32 1.10 3.09 -11.44
N SER A 33 1.48 1.90 -11.88
CA SER A 33 0.62 0.97 -12.59
C SER A 33 0.88 -0.46 -12.17
N VAL A 34 -0.06 -1.36 -12.46
CA VAL A 34 0.03 -2.78 -12.13
C VAL A 34 -0.45 -3.61 -13.30
N THR A 35 0.28 -4.68 -13.60
CA THR A 35 -0.13 -5.68 -14.59
C THR A 35 -1.12 -6.64 -13.95
N ILE A 36 -2.34 -6.69 -14.48
CA ILE A 36 -3.40 -7.62 -14.07
C ILE A 36 -3.85 -8.40 -15.29
N GLY A 37 -3.61 -9.71 -15.26
CA GLY A 37 -3.76 -10.56 -16.44
C GLY A 37 -2.80 -10.12 -17.55
N ARG A 38 -3.36 -9.67 -18.69
CA ARG A 38 -2.60 -9.20 -19.87
C ARG A 38 -2.65 -7.68 -20.06
N ARG A 39 -3.18 -6.94 -19.09
CA ARG A 39 -3.44 -5.49 -19.20
C ARG A 39 -2.72 -4.76 -18.06
N VAL A 40 -2.33 -3.53 -18.33
CA VAL A 40 -1.72 -2.63 -17.35
C VAL A 40 -2.77 -1.61 -16.93
N TYR A 41 -2.91 -1.41 -15.62
CA TYR A 41 -3.89 -0.50 -15.03
C TYR A 41 -3.20 0.50 -14.11
N PRO A 42 -3.64 1.76 -14.05
CA PRO A 42 -3.26 2.67 -12.98
C PRO A 42 -3.61 2.07 -11.61
N VAL A 43 -2.67 2.13 -10.65
CA VAL A 43 -2.91 1.53 -9.32
C VAL A 43 -4.09 2.18 -8.61
N LYS A 44 -4.34 3.48 -8.83
CA LYS A 44 -5.50 4.16 -8.25
C LYS A 44 -6.83 3.69 -8.82
N GLN A 45 -6.86 3.30 -10.09
CA GLN A 45 -8.04 2.68 -10.70
C GLN A 45 -8.30 1.32 -10.06
N VAL A 46 -7.27 0.48 -9.95
CA VAL A 46 -7.38 -0.85 -9.32
C VAL A 46 -7.88 -0.71 -7.90
N GLY A 47 -7.22 0.12 -7.08
CA GLY A 47 -7.60 0.38 -5.70
C GLY A 47 -9.09 0.71 -5.56
N GLN A 48 -9.60 1.63 -6.37
CA GLN A 48 -11.01 2.01 -6.36
C GLN A 48 -11.93 0.82 -6.68
N VAL A 49 -11.59 0.00 -7.68
CA VAL A 49 -12.44 -1.14 -8.07
C VAL A 49 -12.49 -2.20 -6.98
N VAL A 50 -11.35 -2.59 -6.40
CA VAL A 50 -11.32 -3.67 -5.39
C VAL A 50 -11.81 -3.23 -4.02
N THR A 51 -11.57 -1.99 -3.60
CA THR A 51 -12.00 -1.52 -2.26
C THR A 51 -13.35 -0.82 -2.30
N ARG A 52 -13.81 -0.37 -3.48
CA ARG A 52 -14.97 0.50 -3.69
C ARG A 52 -14.86 1.87 -3.01
N GLN A 53 -13.66 2.25 -2.56
CA GLN A 53 -13.40 3.55 -1.94
C GLN A 53 -13.12 4.63 -2.98
N ASP A 54 -13.28 5.90 -2.62
CA ASP A 54 -12.91 7.01 -3.50
C ASP A 54 -11.39 7.10 -3.63
N ARG A 55 -10.91 7.50 -4.82
CA ARG A 55 -9.46 7.63 -5.10
C ARG A 55 -8.78 8.65 -4.19
N ARG A 56 -9.51 9.56 -3.56
CA ARG A 56 -8.98 10.57 -2.63
C ARG A 56 -8.66 9.98 -1.25
N ASP A 57 -9.28 8.84 -0.91
CA ASP A 57 -9.16 8.26 0.43
C ASP A 57 -7.88 7.44 0.61
N PHE A 58 -7.21 7.06 -0.49
CA PHE A 58 -5.98 6.28 -0.45
C PHE A 58 -4.91 6.79 -1.43
N SER A 59 -3.67 6.49 -1.07
CA SER A 59 -2.47 6.74 -1.85
C SER A 59 -2.20 5.60 -2.85
N ALA A 60 -1.47 5.93 -3.92
CA ALA A 60 -1.01 4.93 -4.89
C ALA A 60 -0.08 3.90 -4.23
N GLY A 61 0.80 4.34 -3.32
CA GLY A 61 1.70 3.46 -2.57
C GLY A 61 1.00 2.45 -1.67
N GLU A 62 -0.16 2.77 -1.07
CA GLU A 62 -0.97 1.77 -0.35
C GLU A 62 -1.40 0.63 -1.29
N VAL A 63 -1.87 0.98 -2.49
CA VAL A 63 -2.32 -0.02 -3.46
C VAL A 63 -1.15 -0.81 -4.04
N VAL A 64 -0.02 -0.16 -4.36
CA VAL A 64 1.20 -0.84 -4.84
C VAL A 64 1.69 -1.87 -3.83
N ARG A 65 1.73 -1.52 -2.54
CA ARG A 65 2.11 -2.47 -1.48
C ARG A 65 1.17 -3.67 -1.44
N ALA A 66 -0.15 -3.42 -1.44
CA ALA A 66 -1.14 -4.48 -1.43
C ALA A 66 -1.00 -5.41 -2.66
N MET A 67 -0.86 -4.84 -3.87
CA MET A 67 -0.72 -5.59 -5.12
C MET A 67 0.59 -6.39 -5.18
N THR A 68 1.70 -5.80 -4.73
CA THR A 68 3.00 -6.48 -4.66
C THR A 68 2.96 -7.67 -3.71
N MET A 69 2.37 -7.51 -2.53
CA MET A 69 2.22 -8.62 -1.57
C MET A 69 1.30 -9.74 -2.07
N LEU A 70 0.31 -9.43 -2.91
CA LEU A 70 -0.52 -10.42 -3.60
C LEU A 70 0.20 -11.07 -4.81
N GLY A 71 1.44 -10.66 -5.11
CA GLY A 71 2.26 -11.20 -6.19
C GLY A 71 1.87 -10.68 -7.57
N PHE A 72 1.37 -9.44 -7.67
CA PHE A 72 1.24 -8.73 -8.93
C PHE A 72 2.51 -7.93 -9.25
N THR A 73 2.77 -7.75 -10.54
CA THR A 73 3.87 -6.90 -11.02
C THR A 73 3.41 -5.45 -11.07
N CYS A 74 3.94 -4.61 -10.19
CA CYS A 74 3.72 -3.17 -10.22
C CYS A 74 4.88 -2.47 -10.96
N HIS A 75 4.56 -1.41 -11.69
CA HIS A 75 5.50 -0.54 -12.40
C HIS A 75 5.31 0.88 -11.89
N GLY A 76 6.37 1.65 -11.74
CA GLY A 76 6.29 3.04 -11.32
C GLY A 76 7.54 3.82 -11.65
N LEU A 77 7.44 5.14 -11.60
CA LEU A 77 8.60 6.01 -11.51
C LEU A 77 9.30 5.70 -10.17
N PRO A 78 10.64 5.68 -10.12
CA PRO A 78 11.37 5.41 -8.89
C PRO A 78 10.83 6.33 -7.79
N GLN A 79 10.16 5.70 -6.82
CA GLN A 79 9.55 6.41 -5.71
C GLN A 79 10.69 7.11 -4.99
N ALA A 80 10.63 8.45 -4.90
CA ALA A 80 11.50 9.18 -3.99
C ALA A 80 11.46 8.44 -2.64
N PRO A 81 12.62 8.10 -2.07
CA PRO A 81 12.70 7.19 -0.94
C PRO A 81 11.73 7.66 0.14
N ALA A 82 11.00 6.71 0.73
CA ALA A 82 10.16 6.96 1.89
C ALA A 82 10.93 7.90 2.83
N ALA A 83 10.34 9.05 3.16
CA ALA A 83 10.97 10.02 4.03
C ALA A 83 11.57 9.26 5.22
N PRO A 84 12.85 9.49 5.57
CA PRO A 84 13.49 8.78 6.65
C PRO A 84 12.59 8.83 7.88
N ALA A 85 12.51 7.71 8.61
CA ALA A 85 11.75 7.63 9.86
C ALA A 85 11.96 8.93 10.65
N PRO A 86 10.88 9.57 11.16
CA PRO A 86 10.99 10.87 11.78
C PRO A 86 12.15 10.83 12.77
N ALA A 87 13.12 11.73 12.58
CA ALA A 87 14.26 11.83 13.47
C ALA A 87 13.72 11.87 14.90
N LEU A 88 14.30 11.05 15.79
CA LEU A 88 13.86 11.00 17.18
C LEU A 88 13.72 12.42 17.71
N THR A 89 12.55 12.72 18.26
CA THR A 89 12.35 14.00 18.93
C THR A 89 13.41 14.16 20.02
N PRO A 90 13.80 15.39 20.39
CA PRO A 90 14.79 15.62 21.45
C PRO A 90 14.48 14.84 22.73
N PHE A 91 13.20 14.67 23.06
CA PHE A 91 12.72 13.87 24.17
C PHE A 91 13.03 12.37 23.99
N GLN A 92 12.64 11.76 22.86
CA GLN A 92 12.93 10.34 22.60
C GLN A 92 14.42 10.04 22.60
N ARG A 93 15.24 10.98 22.08
CA ARG A 93 16.70 10.85 22.12
C ARG A 93 17.22 10.90 23.55
N ALA A 94 16.74 11.82 24.38
CA ALA A 94 17.09 11.89 25.80
C ALA A 94 16.67 10.63 26.58
N SER A 95 15.47 10.11 26.33
CA SER A 95 14.98 8.86 26.96
C SER A 95 15.88 7.67 26.66
N VAL A 96 16.39 7.54 25.43
CA VAL A 96 17.36 6.49 25.07
C VAL A 96 18.69 6.69 25.79
N MET A 97 19.19 7.93 25.90
CA MET A 97 20.46 8.21 26.60
C MET A 97 20.40 7.97 28.11
N LEU A 98 19.22 8.10 28.71
CA LEU A 98 18.99 7.86 30.13
C LEU A 98 18.63 6.40 30.46
N GLY A 99 18.63 5.51 29.46
CA GLY A 99 18.41 4.07 29.66
C GLY A 99 16.94 3.67 29.81
N ALA A 100 16.04 4.21 28.98
CA ALA A 100 14.66 3.75 28.94
C ALA A 100 14.60 2.21 28.78
N PRO A 101 13.71 1.52 29.51
CA PRO A 101 13.53 0.08 29.35
C PRO A 101 13.08 -0.20 27.91
N ALA A 102 13.64 -1.24 27.31
CA ALA A 102 13.21 -1.74 26.00
C ALA A 102 11.68 -1.96 26.02
N PRO A 103 10.95 -1.65 24.93
CA PRO A 103 9.52 -1.96 24.87
C PRO A 103 9.38 -3.48 24.94
N GLU A 104 8.91 -3.99 26.08
CA GLU A 104 8.55 -5.39 26.24
C GLU A 104 7.42 -5.72 25.25
N SER A 105 7.73 -6.63 24.34
CA SER A 105 6.76 -7.36 23.53
C SER A 105 5.76 -8.05 24.45
N VAL A 106 4.55 -7.50 24.57
CA VAL A 106 3.43 -8.24 25.15
C VAL A 106 2.80 -9.08 24.04
N SER A 107 3.18 -10.36 24.01
CA SER A 107 2.42 -11.41 23.34
C SER A 107 1.10 -11.65 24.08
N VAL A 108 0.00 -11.67 23.34
CA VAL A 108 -1.22 -12.45 23.68
C VAL A 108 -1.59 -13.29 22.48
#